data_AF-A0AAP2Z4L3-F1
#
_entry.id   AF-A0AAP2Z4L3-F1
#
_cell.length_a   1.000
_cell.length_b   1.000
_cell.length_c   1.000
_cell.angle_alpha   90.00
_cell.angle_beta   90.00
_cell.angle_gamma   90.00
#
_symmetry.space_group_name_H-M   'P 1'
#
loop_
_entity.id
_entity.type
_entity.pdbx_description
1 polymer ?
#
loop_
_entity_poly.entity_id
_entity_poly.type
_entity_poly.pdbx_seq_one_letter_code
_entity_poly.pdbx_strand_id
1 'polypeptide(L)'
;MNLAEIGQQSATNWSTDTDSDDDSDSDSVTVRSDGTIEVELDDTDVDRAENLARQRNQSYQSGATTDDNWAGSKSGGDIHVQGLLAELAMEEVYGVPVDESISAAGDGGLDGELEIDGETLTYDIKSSDYDGPGQSLMAKKENVEKRSSHPDVYVRAYVDVDTGYVEINGWIRYEDLVDESNIKESPASWLDHLNYDVSVRDLNEPWSPTNR
;
A
#
# COMPACT_ATOMS: atom_id res chain seq x y z
N MET A 1 -2.73 16.99 78.66
CA MET A 1 -2.66 18.26 77.91
C MET A 1 -1.21 18.70 77.92
N ASN A 2 -0.73 19.23 76.80
CA ASN A 2 0.65 19.57 76.38
C ASN A 2 1.52 18.41 75.88
N LEU A 3 1.90 18.32 74.60
CA LEU A 3 2.47 19.28 73.60
C LEU A 3 4.00 19.36 73.68
N ALA A 4 4.59 19.14 72.49
CA ALA A 4 5.93 19.50 72.04
C ALA A 4 7.09 18.63 72.54
N GLU A 5 7.62 17.77 71.66
CA GLU A 5 8.80 18.07 70.82
C GLU A 5 9.01 16.92 69.80
N ILE A 6 8.78 17.18 68.51
CA ILE A 6 9.79 17.17 67.41
C ILE A 6 10.37 15.76 67.13
N GLY A 7 10.28 15.17 65.94
CA GLY A 7 9.89 15.69 64.63
C GLY A 7 9.84 14.61 63.55
N GLN A 8 9.11 14.97 62.48
CA GLN A 8 9.32 14.74 61.03
C GLN A 8 10.03 13.44 60.62
N GLN A 9 9.29 12.43 60.16
CA GLN A 9 8.92 12.18 58.76
C GLN A 9 10.14 12.06 57.81
N SER A 10 10.57 10.82 57.60
CA SER A 10 11.34 10.40 56.43
C SER A 10 11.09 8.90 56.20
N ALA A 11 10.02 8.57 55.49
CA ALA A 11 9.87 7.29 54.82
C ALA A 11 9.96 7.58 53.32
N THR A 12 11.13 7.33 52.77
CA THR A 12 11.46 7.36 51.35
C THR A 12 10.46 6.53 50.56
N ASN A 13 9.56 7.21 49.84
CA ASN A 13 8.80 6.61 48.75
C ASN A 13 9.76 6.33 47.59
N TRP A 14 9.75 5.10 47.10
CA TRP A 14 10.29 4.74 45.80
C TRP A 14 9.60 5.58 44.71
N SER A 15 10.37 6.42 44.04
CA SER A 15 10.01 6.95 42.72
C SER A 15 10.20 5.79 41.75
N THR A 16 9.10 5.16 41.33
CA THR A 16 9.05 4.55 40.01
C THR A 16 8.76 5.69 39.05
N ASP A 17 9.83 6.24 38.48
CA ASP A 17 9.74 7.07 37.29
C ASP A 17 9.03 6.22 36.24
N THR A 18 7.74 6.50 36.10
CA THR A 18 6.95 6.00 34.98
C THR A 18 7.14 7.08 33.95
N ASP A 19 8.15 6.90 33.10
CA ASP A 19 8.18 7.56 31.80
C ASP A 19 6.86 7.17 31.13
N SER A 20 5.90 8.09 31.20
CA SER A 20 4.72 8.07 30.37
C SER A 20 5.22 8.46 28.98
N ASP A 21 5.71 7.47 28.25
CA ASP A 21 5.69 7.51 26.80
C ASP A 21 4.22 7.65 26.42
N ASP A 22 3.88 8.90 26.11
CA ASP A 22 2.63 9.32 25.49
C ASP A 22 2.67 8.72 24.09
N ASP A 23 2.33 7.43 23.99
CA ASP A 23 1.94 6.76 22.75
C ASP A 23 0.67 7.49 22.27
N SER A 24 0.90 8.64 21.64
CA SER A 24 -0.06 9.28 20.80
C SER A 24 -0.34 8.29 19.68
N ASP A 25 -1.39 7.49 19.85
CA ASP A 25 -2.09 6.76 18.80
C ASP A 25 -2.45 7.80 17.71
N SER A 26 -1.48 8.11 16.85
CA SER A 26 -1.72 8.73 15.56
C SER A 26 -2.49 7.66 14.81
N ASP A 27 -3.79 7.90 14.58
CA ASP A 27 -4.61 7.00 13.76
C ASP A 27 -3.85 6.78 12.45
N SER A 28 -3.27 5.58 12.28
CA SER A 28 -2.47 5.19 11.11
C SER A 28 -3.26 5.28 9.82
N VAL A 29 -4.58 5.45 9.90
CA VAL A 29 -5.53 5.53 8.79
C VAL A 29 -6.41 6.77 8.94
N THR A 30 -6.40 7.65 7.94
CA THR A 30 -7.25 8.84 7.88
C THR A 30 -8.09 8.87 6.60
N VAL A 31 -9.41 9.06 6.73
CA VAL A 31 -10.31 9.27 5.58
C VAL A 31 -10.42 10.77 5.28
N ARG A 32 -10.01 11.19 4.07
CA ARG A 32 -10.04 12.59 3.64
C ARG A 32 -11.43 13.04 3.20
N SER A 33 -11.63 14.35 3.15
CA SER A 33 -12.90 14.96 2.71
C SER A 33 -13.26 14.70 1.25
N ASP A 34 -12.29 14.35 0.42
CA ASP A 34 -12.45 13.96 -0.99
C ASP A 34 -12.58 12.44 -1.16
N GLY A 35 -12.71 11.69 -0.06
CA GLY A 35 -12.97 10.25 -0.06
C GLY A 35 -11.73 9.38 -0.10
N THR A 36 -10.53 9.94 -0.32
CA THR A 36 -9.29 9.14 -0.30
C THR A 36 -8.94 8.67 1.12
N ILE A 37 -8.14 7.61 1.22
CA ILE A 37 -7.66 7.07 2.50
C ILE A 37 -6.16 7.25 2.57
N GLU A 38 -5.70 7.96 3.58
CA GLU A 38 -4.29 8.13 3.92
C GLU A 38 -3.90 7.05 4.93
N VAL A 39 -2.73 6.44 4.73
CA VAL A 39 -2.14 5.45 5.63
C VAL A 39 -0.70 5.84 5.92
N GLU A 40 -0.36 6.01 7.18
CA GLU A 40 1.02 6.15 7.65
C GLU A 40 1.51 4.79 8.15
N LEU A 41 2.36 4.12 7.38
CA LEU A 41 2.98 2.87 7.78
C LEU A 41 4.16 3.13 8.71
N ASP A 42 4.29 2.31 9.75
CA ASP A 42 5.38 2.47 10.71
C ASP A 42 6.71 1.89 10.17
N ASP A 43 7.80 2.13 10.92
CA ASP A 43 9.13 1.61 10.56
C ASP A 43 9.14 0.07 10.45
N THR A 44 8.28 -0.64 11.19
CA THR A 44 8.19 -2.11 11.16
C THR A 44 7.59 -2.59 9.83
N ASP A 45 6.56 -1.91 9.34
CA ASP A 45 5.92 -2.19 8.06
C ASP A 45 6.86 -1.89 6.89
N VAL A 46 7.59 -0.77 6.96
CA VAL A 46 8.60 -0.42 5.96
C VAL A 46 9.71 -1.48 5.94
N ASP A 47 10.24 -1.88 7.10
CA ASP A 47 11.24 -2.95 7.20
C ASP A 47 10.71 -4.29 6.65
N ARG A 48 9.42 -4.60 6.88
CA ARG A 48 8.76 -5.80 6.34
C ARG A 48 8.70 -5.74 4.81
N ALA A 49 8.27 -4.61 4.24
CA ALA A 49 8.23 -4.40 2.79
C ALA A 49 9.62 -4.53 2.15
N GLU A 50 10.64 -3.90 2.73
CA GLU A 50 12.01 -4.01 2.24
C GLU A 50 12.53 -5.45 2.30
N ASN A 51 12.25 -6.17 3.37
CA ASN A 51 12.69 -7.55 3.51
C ASN A 51 12.02 -8.46 2.46
N LEU A 52 10.70 -8.35 2.29
CA LEU A 52 9.96 -9.09 1.27
C LEU A 52 10.42 -8.71 -0.15
N ALA A 53 10.66 -7.43 -0.43
CA ALA A 53 11.20 -6.96 -1.71
C ALA A 53 12.60 -7.51 -1.99
N ARG A 54 13.48 -7.55 -0.98
CA ARG A 54 14.82 -8.16 -1.10
C ARG A 54 14.71 -9.66 -1.39
N GLN A 55 13.79 -10.37 -0.73
CA GLN A 55 13.56 -11.79 -0.96
C GLN A 55 13.02 -12.05 -2.39
N ARG A 56 12.04 -11.25 -2.85
CA ARG A 56 11.55 -11.27 -4.23
C ARG A 56 12.72 -11.03 -5.21
N ASN A 57 13.52 -9.97 -5.04
CA ASN A 57 14.69 -9.66 -5.89
C ASN A 57 15.81 -10.72 -5.90
N GLN A 58 16.10 -11.35 -4.75
CA GLN A 58 17.11 -12.43 -4.70
C GLN A 58 16.66 -13.65 -5.52
N SER A 59 15.35 -13.93 -5.55
CA SER A 59 14.79 -14.95 -6.43
C SER A 59 15.00 -14.60 -7.90
N TYR A 60 14.85 -13.32 -8.30
CA TYR A 60 15.10 -12.84 -9.66
C TYR A 60 16.57 -13.02 -10.08
N GLN A 61 17.52 -12.61 -9.23
CA GLN A 61 18.96 -12.69 -9.53
C GLN A 61 19.47 -14.14 -9.64
N SER A 62 18.78 -15.10 -9.03
CA SER A 62 19.14 -16.52 -9.10
C SER A 62 18.73 -17.24 -10.40
N GLY A 63 18.06 -16.53 -11.33
CA GLY A 63 17.66 -17.06 -12.64
C GLY A 63 16.38 -17.90 -12.62
N ALA A 64 15.53 -17.72 -11.60
CA ALA A 64 14.26 -18.43 -11.46
C ALA A 64 13.11 -17.75 -12.25
N THR A 65 13.29 -16.57 -12.83
CA THR A 65 12.22 -15.68 -13.33
C THR A 65 12.58 -14.97 -14.66
N THR A 66 11.58 -14.37 -15.32
CA THR A 66 11.73 -13.52 -16.51
C THR A 66 12.08 -12.07 -16.15
N ASP A 67 13.17 -11.54 -16.74
CA ASP A 67 13.64 -10.15 -16.62
C ASP A 67 12.65 -9.18 -17.30
N ASP A 68 11.69 -8.67 -16.55
CA ASP A 68 10.79 -7.61 -16.98
C ASP A 68 11.04 -6.37 -16.10
N ASN A 69 12.22 -5.76 -16.26
CA ASN A 69 12.65 -4.58 -15.51
C ASN A 69 12.24 -3.31 -16.27
N TRP A 70 11.07 -2.74 -15.93
CA TRP A 70 10.43 -1.67 -16.72
C TRP A 70 10.58 -0.25 -16.14
N ALA A 71 11.21 -0.05 -14.98
CA ALA A 71 11.29 1.27 -14.35
C ALA A 71 12.63 1.97 -14.54
N GLY A 72 12.89 2.49 -15.74
CA GLY A 72 13.89 3.55 -15.98
C GLY A 72 15.15 3.51 -15.10
N SER A 73 15.30 4.49 -14.20
CA SER A 73 16.48 4.68 -13.32
C SER A 73 16.36 4.07 -11.92
N LYS A 74 15.21 3.50 -11.55
CA LYS A 74 14.98 2.91 -10.22
C LYS A 74 15.52 1.48 -10.19
N SER A 75 15.98 1.03 -9.04
CA SER A 75 16.34 -0.38 -8.89
C SER A 75 15.06 -1.23 -8.84
N GLY A 76 15.12 -2.49 -9.30
CA GLY A 76 13.99 -3.42 -9.14
C GLY A 76 13.60 -3.62 -7.66
N GLY A 77 14.55 -3.36 -6.74
CA GLY A 77 14.32 -3.18 -5.29
C GLY A 77 13.19 -2.23 -4.98
N ASP A 78 13.33 -1.00 -5.44
CA ASP A 78 12.47 0.12 -5.05
C ASP A 78 11.05 -0.04 -5.58
N ILE A 79 10.86 -0.66 -6.76
CA ILE A 79 9.54 -0.95 -7.32
C ILE A 79 8.79 -1.97 -6.46
N HIS A 80 9.49 -3.03 -6.05
CA HIS A 80 8.87 -4.07 -5.22
C HIS A 80 8.52 -3.55 -3.84
N VAL A 81 9.35 -2.68 -3.24
CA VAL A 81 9.01 -1.99 -1.99
C VAL A 81 7.76 -1.14 -2.16
N GLN A 82 7.69 -0.31 -3.21
CA GLN A 82 6.54 0.53 -3.48
C GLN A 82 5.23 -0.27 -3.68
N GLY A 83 5.30 -1.44 -4.34
CA GLY A 83 4.16 -2.36 -4.44
C GLY A 83 3.74 -2.91 -3.08
N LEU A 84 4.70 -3.43 -2.32
CA LEU A 84 4.44 -4.03 -1.01
C LEU A 84 3.93 -3.04 0.04
N LEU A 85 4.38 -1.78 0.02
CA LEU A 85 3.81 -0.74 0.89
C LEU A 85 2.32 -0.51 0.58
N ALA A 86 1.94 -0.53 -0.70
CA ALA A 86 0.53 -0.42 -1.07
C ALA A 86 -0.27 -1.65 -0.62
N GLU A 87 0.27 -2.86 -0.75
CA GLU A 87 -0.34 -4.10 -0.22
C GLU A 87 -0.50 -4.03 1.31
N LEU A 88 0.51 -3.57 2.05
CA LEU A 88 0.46 -3.40 3.51
C LEU A 88 -0.59 -2.36 3.95
N ALA A 89 -0.72 -1.26 3.20
CA ALA A 89 -1.78 -0.29 3.45
C ALA A 89 -3.18 -0.92 3.25
N MET A 90 -3.35 -1.82 2.28
CA MET A 90 -4.59 -2.58 2.11
C MET A 90 -4.84 -3.55 3.28
N GLU A 91 -3.78 -4.19 3.81
CA GLU A 91 -3.87 -5.01 5.02
C GLU A 91 -4.31 -4.18 6.22
N GLU A 92 -3.74 -2.99 6.40
CA GLU A 92 -4.06 -2.12 7.53
C GLU A 92 -5.51 -1.61 7.47
N VAL A 93 -5.93 -1.12 6.30
CA VAL A 93 -7.26 -0.51 6.11
C VAL A 93 -8.38 -1.55 6.05
N TYR A 94 -8.16 -2.66 5.36
CA TYR A 94 -9.22 -3.63 5.02
C TYR A 94 -9.06 -5.00 5.71
N GLY A 95 -7.93 -5.25 6.37
CA GLY A 95 -7.64 -6.54 7.01
C GLY A 95 -7.34 -7.65 6.00
N VAL A 96 -6.91 -7.30 4.79
CA VAL A 96 -6.56 -8.29 3.74
C VAL A 96 -5.09 -8.65 3.85
N PRO A 97 -4.73 -9.92 4.13
CA PRO A 97 -3.34 -10.30 4.29
C PRO A 97 -2.52 -10.06 3.02
N VAL A 98 -1.32 -9.50 3.19
CA VAL A 98 -0.32 -9.38 2.12
C VAL A 98 0.13 -10.78 1.68
N ASP A 99 0.26 -11.01 0.36
CA ASP A 99 0.85 -12.26 -0.13
C ASP A 99 2.35 -12.29 0.11
N GLU A 100 2.75 -12.99 1.18
CA GLU A 100 4.15 -13.25 1.51
C GLU A 100 4.79 -14.35 0.64
N SER A 101 4.06 -14.92 -0.33
CA SER A 101 4.59 -15.96 -1.19
C SER A 101 5.74 -15.44 -2.06
N ILE A 102 6.86 -16.17 -2.02
CA ILE A 102 8.03 -15.90 -2.86
C ILE A 102 7.95 -16.87 -4.03
N SER A 103 7.19 -16.49 -5.06
CA SER A 103 7.01 -17.29 -6.27
C SER A 103 7.61 -16.59 -7.48
N ALA A 104 8.26 -17.38 -8.33
CA ALA A 104 8.86 -16.89 -9.57
C ALA A 104 7.82 -16.61 -10.68
N ALA A 105 6.58 -17.09 -10.52
CA ALA A 105 5.55 -17.03 -11.55
C ALA A 105 4.65 -15.78 -11.42
N GLY A 106 4.77 -15.04 -10.31
CA GLY A 106 3.72 -14.11 -9.88
C GLY A 106 2.44 -14.86 -9.49
N ASP A 107 1.63 -14.28 -8.62
CA ASP A 107 0.28 -14.76 -8.24
C ASP A 107 -0.74 -14.76 -9.40
N GLY A 108 -0.32 -14.43 -10.63
CA GLY A 108 -1.23 -14.20 -11.77
C GLY A 108 -1.74 -12.76 -11.87
N GLY A 109 -1.26 -11.88 -10.99
CA GLY A 109 -1.62 -10.48 -10.89
C GLY A 109 -2.83 -10.21 -10.01
N LEU A 110 -2.95 -10.95 -8.91
CA LEU A 110 -3.98 -10.79 -7.88
C LEU A 110 -3.30 -10.58 -6.54
N ASP A 111 -3.59 -9.46 -5.87
CA ASP A 111 -2.96 -9.10 -4.60
C ASP A 111 -3.79 -9.54 -3.37
N GLY A 112 -5.06 -9.93 -3.58
CA GLY A 112 -5.90 -10.50 -2.51
C GLY A 112 -7.39 -10.46 -2.81
N GLU A 113 -8.20 -10.61 -1.76
CA GLU A 113 -9.67 -10.55 -1.79
C GLU A 113 -10.19 -9.48 -0.82
N LEU A 114 -11.16 -8.69 -1.25
CA LEU A 114 -11.84 -7.62 -0.48
C LEU A 114 -13.34 -7.90 -0.42
N GLU A 115 -14.01 -7.50 0.67
CA GLU A 115 -15.48 -7.45 0.70
C GLU A 115 -15.95 -6.05 0.28
N ILE A 116 -16.68 -5.95 -0.84
CA ILE A 116 -17.27 -4.71 -1.35
C ILE A 116 -18.78 -4.94 -1.48
N ASP A 117 -19.59 -4.11 -0.80
CA ASP A 117 -21.05 -4.20 -0.84
C ASP A 117 -21.61 -5.62 -0.53
N GLY A 118 -20.92 -6.39 0.32
CA GLY A 118 -21.27 -7.77 0.68
C GLY A 118 -20.91 -8.83 -0.36
N GLU A 119 -20.11 -8.47 -1.37
CA GLU A 119 -19.51 -9.37 -2.35
C GLU A 119 -18.00 -9.51 -2.09
N THR A 120 -17.49 -10.74 -2.06
CA THR A 120 -16.03 -10.99 -2.02
C THR A 120 -15.48 -10.89 -3.43
N LEU A 121 -14.54 -9.97 -3.63
CA LEU A 121 -13.95 -9.61 -4.91
C LEU A 121 -12.44 -9.69 -4.86
N THR A 122 -11.85 -10.23 -5.91
CA THR A 122 -10.40 -10.22 -6.09
C THR A 122 -9.92 -8.84 -6.56
N TYR A 123 -8.73 -8.41 -6.11
CA TYR A 123 -8.18 -7.12 -6.50
C TYR A 123 -6.72 -7.18 -6.97
N ASP A 124 -6.31 -6.14 -7.70
CA ASP A 124 -4.92 -5.85 -8.09
C ASP A 124 -4.67 -4.35 -7.85
N ILE A 125 -3.72 -4.00 -6.98
CA ILE A 125 -3.36 -2.64 -6.62
C ILE A 125 -2.21 -2.13 -7.48
N LYS A 126 -2.39 -0.94 -8.04
CA LYS A 126 -1.40 -0.21 -8.83
C LYS A 126 -0.87 0.95 -8.01
N SER A 127 0.40 0.87 -7.62
CA SER A 127 1.08 1.94 -6.91
C SER A 127 1.88 2.84 -7.84
N SER A 128 2.01 4.11 -7.46
CA SER A 128 2.89 5.09 -8.11
C SER A 128 3.41 6.10 -7.08
N ASP A 129 4.62 6.60 -7.29
CA ASP A 129 5.19 7.72 -6.54
C ASP A 129 4.87 9.09 -7.16
N TYR A 130 3.96 9.14 -8.14
CA TYR A 130 3.54 10.38 -8.78
C TYR A 130 2.17 10.83 -8.26
N ASP A 131 2.13 11.98 -7.58
CA ASP A 131 0.94 12.64 -7.02
C ASP A 131 0.47 13.87 -7.84
N GLY A 132 1.15 14.14 -8.96
CA GLY A 132 0.96 15.36 -9.73
C GLY A 132 -0.28 15.39 -10.64
N PRO A 133 -0.47 16.49 -11.39
CA PRO A 133 -1.55 16.60 -12.37
C PRO A 133 -1.52 15.46 -13.39
N GLY A 134 -2.69 14.86 -13.63
CA GLY A 134 -2.82 13.75 -14.57
C GLY A 134 -2.49 12.37 -13.98
N GLN A 135 -2.37 12.26 -12.66
CA GLN A 135 -2.30 10.95 -12.00
C GLN A 135 -3.48 10.04 -12.42
N SER A 136 -3.17 8.78 -12.66
CA SER A 136 -4.11 7.77 -13.15
C SER A 136 -3.75 6.38 -12.64
N LEU A 137 -4.73 5.49 -12.69
CA LEU A 137 -4.53 4.05 -12.62
C LEU A 137 -4.09 3.57 -14.00
N MET A 138 -2.89 2.99 -14.08
CA MET A 138 -2.36 2.42 -15.33
C MET A 138 -2.15 0.91 -15.20
N ALA A 139 -2.79 0.15 -16.08
CA ALA A 139 -2.54 -1.28 -16.24
C ALA A 139 -2.04 -1.56 -17.66
N LYS A 140 -0.84 -2.13 -17.79
CA LYS A 140 -0.24 -2.45 -19.11
C LYS A 140 -1.17 -3.39 -19.87
N LYS A 141 -1.68 -2.93 -21.02
CA LYS A 141 -2.70 -3.62 -21.82
C LYS A 141 -2.27 -5.05 -22.15
N GLU A 142 -1.03 -5.22 -22.57
CA GLU A 142 -0.45 -6.53 -22.89
C GLU A 142 -0.48 -7.50 -21.70
N ASN A 143 -0.20 -7.00 -20.49
CA ASN A 143 -0.22 -7.84 -19.29
C ASN A 143 -1.66 -8.22 -18.94
N VAL A 144 -2.58 -7.26 -19.01
CA VAL A 144 -4.01 -7.50 -18.78
C VAL A 144 -4.54 -8.54 -19.77
N GLU A 145 -4.28 -8.39 -21.07
CA GLU A 145 -4.81 -9.30 -22.11
C GLU A 145 -4.20 -10.71 -22.11
N LYS A 146 -2.97 -10.88 -21.60
CA LYS A 146 -2.30 -12.20 -21.54
C LYS A 146 -2.69 -13.03 -20.32
N ARG A 147 -3.29 -12.42 -19.31
CA ARG A 147 -3.65 -13.12 -18.07
C ARG A 147 -4.74 -14.16 -18.34
N SER A 148 -4.63 -15.31 -17.68
CA SER A 148 -5.68 -16.35 -17.70
C SER A 148 -6.82 -16.08 -16.72
N SER A 149 -6.60 -15.18 -15.76
CA SER A 149 -7.57 -14.73 -14.77
C SER A 149 -7.31 -13.25 -14.50
N HIS A 150 -8.38 -12.46 -14.39
CA HIS A 150 -8.31 -11.03 -14.10
C HIS A 150 -8.89 -10.78 -12.71
N PRO A 151 -8.36 -9.80 -11.96
CA PRO A 151 -9.00 -9.34 -10.73
C PRO A 151 -10.38 -8.77 -11.07
N ASP A 152 -11.31 -8.82 -10.11
CA ASP A 152 -12.62 -8.19 -10.26
C ASP A 152 -12.51 -6.65 -10.24
N VAL A 153 -11.55 -6.13 -9.47
CA VAL A 153 -11.29 -4.69 -9.31
C VAL A 153 -9.81 -4.34 -9.40
N TYR A 154 -9.52 -3.15 -9.89
CA TYR A 154 -8.20 -2.54 -9.79
C TYR A 154 -8.25 -1.37 -8.82
N VAL A 155 -7.22 -1.26 -7.98
CA VAL A 155 -7.08 -0.19 -6.98
C VAL A 155 -5.92 0.71 -7.37
N ARG A 156 -6.03 2.02 -7.16
CA ARG A 156 -4.90 2.95 -7.31
C ARG A 156 -4.43 3.40 -5.94
N ALA A 157 -3.12 3.37 -5.73
CA ALA A 157 -2.47 4.03 -4.62
C ALA A 157 -1.33 4.96 -5.07
N TYR A 158 -1.19 6.09 -4.38
CA TYR A 158 0.06 6.83 -4.32
C TYR A 158 0.91 6.32 -3.16
N VAL A 159 2.22 6.24 -3.34
CA VAL A 159 3.16 5.75 -2.32
C VAL A 159 4.38 6.66 -2.27
N ASP A 160 4.65 7.24 -1.10
CA ASP A 160 5.91 7.86 -0.76
C ASP A 160 6.77 6.85 0.02
N VAL A 161 7.69 6.21 -0.68
CA VAL A 161 8.56 5.17 -0.13
C VAL A 161 9.48 5.73 0.96
N ASP A 162 9.86 7.00 0.89
CA ASP A 162 10.81 7.60 1.84
C ASP A 162 10.17 7.84 3.22
N THR A 163 8.84 7.98 3.27
CA THR A 163 8.10 8.30 4.49
C THR A 163 7.17 7.18 4.96
N GLY A 164 6.97 6.12 4.16
CA GLY A 164 5.99 5.08 4.45
C GLY A 164 4.54 5.53 4.25
N TYR A 165 4.32 6.70 3.65
CA TYR A 165 2.99 7.23 3.41
C TYR A 165 2.35 6.59 2.17
N VAL A 166 1.10 6.17 2.31
CA VAL A 166 0.28 5.61 1.23
C VAL A 166 -1.05 6.34 1.16
N GLU A 167 -1.49 6.72 -0.04
CA GLU A 167 -2.82 7.25 -0.27
C GLU A 167 -3.57 6.32 -1.22
N ILE A 168 -4.67 5.70 -0.76
CA ILE A 168 -5.58 4.90 -1.57
C ILE A 168 -6.58 5.86 -2.22
N ASN A 169 -6.54 5.95 -3.55
CA ASN A 169 -7.30 6.97 -4.28
C ASN A 169 -8.68 6.51 -4.72
N GLY A 170 -8.85 5.20 -4.89
CA GLY A 170 -10.09 4.64 -5.41
C GLY A 170 -9.86 3.39 -6.24
N TRP A 171 -10.94 2.98 -6.90
CA TRP A 171 -10.99 1.73 -7.65
C TRP A 171 -11.89 1.77 -8.87
N ILE A 172 -11.75 0.74 -9.69
CA ILE A 172 -12.59 0.51 -10.86
C ILE A 172 -12.77 -1.00 -11.09
N ARG A 173 -13.95 -1.42 -11.57
CA ARG A 173 -14.16 -2.81 -12.01
C ARG A 173 -13.31 -3.11 -13.23
N TYR A 174 -12.87 -4.35 -13.38
CA TYR A 174 -12.12 -4.79 -14.55
C TYR A 174 -12.82 -4.47 -15.87
N GLU A 175 -14.13 -4.70 -15.95
CA GLU A 175 -14.93 -4.48 -17.16
C GLU A 175 -14.96 -3.02 -17.60
N ASP A 176 -14.97 -2.08 -16.65
CA ASP A 176 -14.93 -0.64 -16.94
C ASP A 176 -13.50 -0.18 -17.27
N LEU A 177 -12.48 -0.79 -16.67
CA LEU A 177 -11.09 -0.49 -16.96
C LEU A 177 -10.73 -0.83 -18.41
N VAL A 178 -11.16 -2.00 -18.90
CA VAL A 178 -10.74 -2.52 -20.21
C VAL A 178 -11.51 -1.95 -21.41
N ASP A 179 -12.34 -0.92 -21.19
CA ASP A 179 -12.98 -0.18 -22.27
C ASP A 179 -11.94 0.39 -23.25
N GLU A 180 -12.22 0.33 -24.55
CA GLU A 180 -11.30 0.82 -25.59
C GLU A 180 -10.97 2.31 -25.45
N SER A 181 -11.88 3.11 -24.88
CA SER A 181 -11.66 4.54 -24.63
C SER A 181 -10.60 4.82 -23.56
N ASN A 182 -10.25 3.84 -22.74
CA ASN A 182 -9.19 3.94 -21.74
C ASN A 182 -7.81 3.59 -22.29
N ILE A 183 -7.69 3.18 -23.56
CA ILE A 183 -6.40 2.81 -24.15
C ILE A 183 -5.58 4.08 -24.45
N LYS A 184 -4.42 4.19 -23.81
CA LYS A 184 -3.46 5.29 -24.01
C LYS A 184 -2.04 4.77 -24.19
N GLU A 185 -1.23 5.52 -24.93
CA GLU A 185 0.21 5.27 -25.00
C GLU A 185 0.88 5.53 -23.65
N SER A 186 1.98 4.83 -23.37
CA SER A 186 2.78 5.09 -22.18
C SER A 186 3.19 6.56 -22.10
N PRO A 187 3.09 7.20 -20.92
CA PRO A 187 3.58 8.59 -20.73
C PRO A 187 5.10 8.70 -20.94
N ALA A 188 5.83 7.60 -20.78
CA ALA A 188 7.25 7.54 -21.04
C ALA A 188 7.50 7.31 -22.54
N SER A 189 7.90 8.35 -23.27
CA SER A 189 8.07 8.31 -24.74
C SER A 189 9.12 7.30 -25.24
N TRP A 190 9.91 6.71 -24.36
CA TRP A 190 10.88 5.65 -24.68
C TRP A 190 10.33 4.23 -24.43
N LEU A 191 9.13 4.09 -23.89
CA LEU A 191 8.44 2.81 -23.70
C LEU A 191 7.33 2.68 -24.74
N ASP A 192 7.48 1.72 -25.65
CA ASP A 192 6.50 1.41 -26.69
C ASP A 192 5.50 0.36 -26.17
N HIS A 193 4.56 0.81 -25.33
CA HIS A 193 3.43 -0.01 -24.89
C HIS A 193 2.17 0.83 -24.68
N LEU A 194 1.04 0.13 -24.70
CA LEU A 194 -0.28 0.67 -24.39
C LEU A 194 -0.69 0.32 -22.96
N ASN A 195 -1.44 1.22 -22.33
CA ASN A 195 -2.05 1.03 -21.02
C ASN A 195 -3.57 1.18 -21.13
N TYR A 196 -4.30 0.47 -20.29
CA TYR A 196 -5.58 0.94 -19.81
C TYR A 196 -5.30 2.01 -18.75
N ASP A 197 -5.76 3.23 -18.99
CA ASP A 197 -5.40 4.42 -18.20
C ASP A 197 -6.67 5.21 -17.84
N VAL A 198 -6.99 5.20 -16.55
CA VAL A 198 -8.15 5.89 -15.98
C VAL A 198 -7.69 6.92 -14.97
N SER A 199 -8.11 8.18 -15.16
CA SER A 199 -7.80 9.28 -14.24
C SER A 199 -8.32 8.96 -12.84
N VAL A 200 -7.56 9.31 -11.80
CA VAL A 200 -8.03 9.09 -10.41
C VAL A 200 -9.36 9.76 -10.10
N ARG A 201 -9.70 10.83 -10.83
CA ARG A 201 -10.98 11.56 -10.67
C ARG A 201 -12.19 10.79 -11.20
N ASP A 202 -11.94 9.78 -12.02
CA ASP A 202 -12.97 8.94 -12.63
C ASP A 202 -13.05 7.57 -11.92
N LEU A 203 -12.27 7.36 -10.85
CA LEU A 203 -12.36 6.18 -10.00
C LEU A 203 -13.51 6.31 -9.00
N ASN A 204 -14.02 5.16 -8.58
CA ASN A 204 -14.93 5.08 -7.45
C ASN A 204 -14.16 5.37 -6.15
N GLU A 205 -14.81 6.03 -5.19
CA GLU A 205 -14.22 6.31 -3.87
C GLU A 205 -13.79 5.04 -3.15
N PRO A 206 -12.70 5.09 -2.36
CA PRO A 206 -12.35 4.12 -1.34
C PRO A 206 -13.51 3.65 -0.47
N TRP A 207 -13.49 2.36 -0.12
CA TRP A 207 -14.57 1.74 0.61
C TRP A 207 -14.33 2.08 2.07
N SER A 208 -15.37 2.11 2.89
CA SER A 208 -15.19 2.44 4.29
C SER A 208 -14.23 1.43 4.95
N PRO A 209 -13.19 1.89 5.69
CA PRO A 209 -12.29 1.01 6.41
C PRO A 209 -13.07 0.04 7.29
N THR A 210 -12.57 -1.17 7.46
CA THR A 210 -13.16 -2.12 8.40
C THR A 210 -12.92 -1.55 9.81
N ASN A 211 -13.98 -1.16 10.53
CA ASN A 211 -13.85 -0.69 11.92
C ASN A 211 -13.03 -1.73 12.72
N ARG A 212 -11.80 -1.39 13.09
CA ARG A 212 -10.98 -2.18 14.02
C ARG A 212 -11.30 -1.77 15.46
#